data_AF-A0AAW9CRE2-F1
#
_entry.id   AF-A0AAW9CRE2-F1
#
_cell.length_a   1.000
_cell.length_b   1.000
_cell.length_c   1.000
_cell.angle_alpha   90.00
_cell.angle_beta   90.00
_cell.angle_gamma   90.00
#
_symmetry.space_group_name_H-M   'P 1'
#
loop_
_entity.id
_entity.type
_entity.pdbx_description
1 polymer ?
#
loop_
_entity_poly.entity_id
_entity_poly.type
_entity_poly.pdbx_seq_one_letter_code
_entity_poly.pdbx_strand_id
1 'polypeptide(L)'
;MLEYALHPVDDRLVHVDALCRAAPVPHGWARCPLCLEALYVVQLRDRSHARRFVHLAGEFARCPLVNDALPNPLAVHVGPPLDEHGRRARATFFQHWQRHLHTIRQTACAFGIARFMRAIELADVLKLWAWPTLAQRDIPYILLVLTEFIAAPRGERRQAAWSRFWFDASVQRVDDLRKSRGVLPRLFRLRYRLPRMSKFPNVRHLIDCQPVQMDDVAPSDAAIGTPRADIAAFEAFAARFARRPIE
;
A
#
# COMPACT_ATOMS: atom_id res chain seq x y z
N MET A 1 -14.70 -8.40 -2.27
CA MET A 1 -15.52 -8.49 -1.04
C MET A 1 -14.65 -8.10 0.15
N LEU A 2 -15.23 -7.42 1.13
CA LEU A 2 -14.49 -6.84 2.25
C LEU A 2 -14.97 -7.40 3.59
N GLU A 3 -14.05 -7.53 4.55
CA GLU A 3 -14.36 -7.79 5.96
C GLU A 3 -14.59 -6.51 6.75
N TYR A 4 -14.02 -5.41 6.28
CA TYR A 4 -14.02 -4.12 6.94
C TYR A 4 -14.59 -3.03 6.03
N ALA A 5 -15.28 -2.06 6.64
CA ALA A 5 -15.77 -0.86 5.98
C ALA A 5 -15.59 0.36 6.89
N LEU A 6 -15.68 1.56 6.34
CA LEU A 6 -15.86 2.76 7.16
C LEU A 6 -17.28 2.79 7.72
N HIS A 7 -17.40 3.13 8.99
CA HIS A 7 -18.69 3.24 9.66
C HIS A 7 -19.60 4.26 8.95
N PRO A 8 -20.93 4.08 8.97
CA PRO A 8 -21.84 4.99 8.26
C PRO A 8 -21.83 6.43 8.78
N VAL A 9 -21.50 6.61 10.05
CA VAL A 9 -21.62 7.90 10.77
C VAL A 9 -20.25 8.51 11.12
N ASP A 10 -19.20 7.70 11.12
CA ASP A 10 -17.85 8.14 11.49
C ASP A 10 -16.81 7.46 10.59
N ASP A 11 -15.56 7.93 10.62
CA ASP A 11 -14.50 7.43 9.74
C ASP A 11 -13.69 6.27 10.37
N ARG A 12 -14.24 5.58 11.37
CA ARG A 12 -13.61 4.39 11.96
C ARG A 12 -13.83 3.18 11.07
N LEU A 13 -12.82 2.31 11.04
CA LEU A 13 -12.92 1.03 10.37
C LEU A 13 -13.70 0.05 11.26
N VAL A 14 -14.74 -0.57 10.71
CA VAL A 14 -15.59 -1.55 11.41
C VAL A 14 -15.61 -2.88 10.69
N HIS A 15 -15.49 -3.97 11.44
CA HIS A 15 -15.68 -5.32 10.92
C HIS A 15 -17.17 -5.59 10.65
N VAL A 16 -17.49 -6.35 9.61
CA VAL A 16 -18.87 -6.64 9.18
C VAL A 16 -19.74 -7.20 10.30
N ASP A 17 -19.21 -8.13 11.10
CA ASP A 17 -19.96 -8.70 12.22
C ASP A 17 -20.17 -7.71 13.37
N ALA A 18 -19.25 -6.77 13.57
CA ALA A 18 -19.43 -5.72 14.57
C ALA A 18 -20.53 -4.74 14.14
N LEU A 19 -20.57 -4.39 12.84
CA LEU A 19 -21.63 -3.53 12.29
C LEU A 19 -23.00 -4.22 12.40
N CYS A 20 -23.12 -5.50 12.06
CA CYS A 20 -24.38 -6.24 12.15
C CYS A 20 -24.89 -6.45 13.58
N ARG A 21 -24.01 -6.35 14.59
CA ARG A 21 -24.38 -6.44 16.02
C ARG A 21 -24.65 -5.09 16.67
N ALA A 22 -24.42 -3.98 15.97
CA ALA A 22 -24.59 -2.65 16.55
C ALA A 22 -26.06 -2.35 16.88
N ALA A 23 -26.31 -1.83 18.08
CA ALA A 23 -27.62 -1.38 18.55
C ALA A 23 -27.48 0.05 19.11
N PRO A 24 -28.20 1.05 18.58
CA PRO A 24 -29.08 0.97 17.41
C PRO A 24 -28.32 0.66 16.12
N VAL A 25 -29.02 0.10 15.13
CA VAL A 25 -28.46 -0.10 13.79
C VAL A 25 -28.09 1.28 13.22
N PRO A 26 -26.85 1.50 12.77
CA PRO A 26 -26.45 2.78 12.23
C PRO A 26 -27.30 3.16 11.02
N HIS A 27 -27.72 4.43 10.96
CA HIS A 27 -28.42 4.97 9.80
C HIS A 27 -27.40 5.28 8.69
N GLY A 28 -27.74 4.95 7.43
CA GLY A 28 -26.88 5.15 6.27
C GLY A 28 -26.09 3.90 5.86
N TRP A 29 -25.33 4.02 4.78
CA TRP A 29 -24.52 2.92 4.24
C TRP A 29 -23.11 2.95 4.79
N ALA A 30 -22.57 1.76 5.09
CA ALA A 30 -21.13 1.61 5.29
C ALA A 30 -20.40 2.01 4.00
N ARG A 31 -19.19 2.54 4.10
CA ARG A 31 -18.44 3.05 2.94
C ARG A 31 -17.16 2.26 2.73
N CYS A 32 -16.76 2.06 1.48
CA CYS A 32 -15.51 1.40 1.15
C CYS A 32 -14.33 2.25 1.58
N PRO A 33 -13.34 1.72 2.34
CA PRO A 33 -12.18 2.53 2.70
C PRO A 33 -11.33 2.92 1.48
N LEU A 34 -11.35 2.14 0.40
CA LEU A 34 -10.50 2.38 -0.77
C LEU A 34 -11.07 3.37 -1.79
N CYS A 35 -12.41 3.55 -1.84
CA CYS A 35 -13.06 4.44 -2.82
C CYS A 35 -14.20 5.30 -2.23
N LEU A 36 -14.55 5.14 -0.95
CA LEU A 36 -15.67 5.78 -0.25
C LEU A 36 -17.08 5.46 -0.78
N GLU A 37 -17.21 4.65 -1.83
CA GLU A 37 -18.52 4.25 -2.33
C GLU A 37 -19.30 3.41 -1.32
N ALA A 38 -20.63 3.47 -1.41
CA ALA A 38 -21.54 2.76 -0.53
C ALA A 38 -21.39 1.23 -0.66
N LEU A 39 -21.43 0.58 0.50
CA LEU A 39 -21.35 -0.86 0.67
C LEU A 39 -22.60 -1.39 1.36
N TYR A 40 -23.04 -2.58 0.94
CA TYR A 40 -24.08 -3.36 1.63
C TYR A 40 -23.51 -4.69 2.09
N VAL A 41 -24.16 -5.30 3.08
CA VAL A 41 -23.75 -6.59 3.65
C VAL A 41 -24.44 -7.72 2.90
N VAL A 42 -23.66 -8.70 2.47
CA VAL A 42 -24.16 -9.99 1.97
C VAL A 42 -23.71 -11.12 2.88
N GLN A 43 -24.52 -12.18 2.92
CA GLN A 43 -24.14 -13.44 3.52
C GLN A 43 -23.75 -14.42 2.41
N LEU A 44 -22.54 -14.95 2.49
CA LEU A 44 -22.06 -15.93 1.52
C LEU A 44 -22.78 -17.27 1.71
N ARG A 45 -22.97 -17.97 0.59
CA ARG A 45 -23.51 -19.34 0.55
C ARG A 45 -22.40 -20.38 0.69
N ASP A 46 -21.44 -20.11 1.57
CA ASP A 46 -20.36 -21.04 1.89
C ASP A 46 -20.64 -21.74 3.23
N ARG A 47 -19.85 -22.76 3.59
CA ARG A 47 -20.06 -23.52 4.84
C ARG A 47 -19.96 -22.65 6.08
N SER A 48 -19.19 -21.55 6.02
CA SER A 48 -19.01 -20.63 7.14
C SER A 48 -20.13 -19.59 7.23
N HIS A 49 -20.99 -19.50 6.21
CA HIS A 49 -22.00 -18.45 6.08
C HIS A 49 -21.45 -17.06 6.37
N ALA A 50 -20.21 -16.79 5.92
CA ALA A 50 -19.49 -15.58 6.27
C ALA A 50 -20.20 -14.36 5.72
N ARG A 51 -20.23 -13.28 6.51
CA ARG A 51 -20.71 -11.97 6.05
C ARG A 51 -19.57 -11.22 5.37
N ARG A 52 -19.92 -10.44 4.35
CA ARG A 52 -18.98 -9.60 3.60
C ARG A 52 -19.66 -8.30 3.20
N PHE A 53 -18.87 -7.23 3.10
CA PHE A 53 -19.28 -6.03 2.41
C PHE A 53 -19.03 -6.12 0.90
N VAL A 54 -19.99 -5.62 0.13
CA VAL A 54 -19.98 -5.54 -1.34
C VAL A 54 -20.40 -4.15 -1.79
N HIS A 55 -19.79 -3.65 -2.86
CA HIS A 55 -20.16 -2.36 -3.45
C HIS A 55 -21.59 -2.39 -3.97
N LEU A 56 -22.37 -1.36 -3.62
CA LEU A 56 -23.72 -1.20 -4.14
C LEU A 56 -23.73 -1.07 -5.67
N ALA A 57 -22.74 -0.39 -6.24
CA ALA A 57 -22.55 -0.26 -7.69
C ALA A 57 -22.00 -1.53 -8.38
N GLY A 58 -21.74 -2.61 -7.63
CA GLY A 58 -21.27 -3.88 -8.19
C GLY A 58 -19.96 -3.75 -8.95
N GLU A 59 -19.93 -4.24 -10.18
CA GLU A 59 -18.76 -4.22 -11.08
C GLU A 59 -18.44 -2.83 -11.65
N PHE A 60 -19.36 -1.88 -11.56
CA PHE A 60 -19.19 -0.52 -12.07
C PHE A 60 -18.48 0.42 -11.08
N ALA A 61 -18.24 -0.02 -9.83
CA ALA A 61 -17.55 0.79 -8.83
C ALA A 61 -16.11 1.12 -9.27
N ARG A 62 -15.66 2.36 -9.02
CA ARG A 62 -14.29 2.79 -9.32
C ARG A 62 -13.36 2.42 -8.18
N CYS A 63 -13.21 1.13 -7.92
CA CYS A 63 -12.47 0.60 -6.79
C CYS A 63 -11.47 -0.49 -7.24
N PRO A 64 -10.24 -0.52 -6.72
CA PRO A 64 -9.25 -1.57 -7.04
C PRO A 64 -9.70 -2.99 -6.64
N LEU A 65 -10.78 -3.12 -5.86
CA LEU A 65 -11.36 -4.41 -5.44
C LEU A 65 -12.29 -5.02 -6.49
N VAL A 66 -12.79 -4.23 -7.43
CA VAL A 66 -13.71 -4.69 -8.49
C VAL A 66 -13.27 -4.31 -9.89
N ASN A 67 -12.36 -3.34 -10.03
CA ASN A 67 -11.78 -2.89 -11.29
C ASN A 67 -10.24 -2.97 -11.23
N ASP A 68 -9.64 -3.88 -12.00
CA ASP A 68 -8.19 -4.08 -12.08
C ASP A 68 -7.49 -3.09 -13.02
N ALA A 69 -8.22 -2.42 -13.91
CA ALA A 69 -7.67 -1.40 -14.80
C ALA A 69 -7.42 -0.05 -14.10
N LEU A 70 -7.83 0.10 -12.83
CA LEU A 70 -7.64 1.34 -12.09
C LEU A 70 -6.16 1.53 -11.72
N PRO A 71 -5.50 2.60 -12.21
CA PRO A 71 -4.13 2.89 -11.82
C PRO A 71 -4.10 3.37 -10.36
N ASN A 72 -3.01 3.12 -9.65
CA ASN A 72 -2.85 3.67 -8.32
C ASN A 72 -2.70 5.20 -8.40
N PRO A 73 -3.48 5.98 -7.62
CA PRO A 73 -3.39 7.44 -7.63
C PRO A 73 -1.96 7.97 -7.40
N LEU A 74 -1.18 7.34 -6.51
CA LEU A 74 0.20 7.76 -6.26
C LEU A 74 1.16 7.46 -7.43
N ALA A 75 0.83 6.51 -8.30
CA ALA A 75 1.67 6.14 -9.43
C ALA A 75 1.45 7.01 -10.67
N VAL A 76 0.41 7.86 -10.68
CA VAL A 76 0.08 8.72 -11.83
C VAL A 76 0.48 10.19 -11.64
N HIS A 77 0.86 10.59 -10.43
CA HIS A 77 1.22 11.97 -10.13
C HIS A 77 2.74 12.15 -10.08
N VAL A 78 3.26 13.00 -10.97
CA VAL A 78 4.65 13.48 -10.92
C VAL A 78 4.73 14.65 -9.95
N GLY A 79 5.70 14.59 -9.04
CA GLY A 79 6.00 15.66 -8.08
C GLY A 79 6.50 16.94 -8.73
N PRO A 80 6.67 18.02 -7.93
CA PRO A 80 7.25 19.27 -8.40
C PRO A 80 8.71 19.08 -8.86
N PRO A 81 9.31 20.07 -9.54
CA PRO A 81 10.74 20.06 -9.86
C PRO A 81 11.60 19.80 -8.62
N LEU A 82 12.66 19.01 -8.79
CA LEU A 82 13.56 18.68 -7.69
C LEU A 82 14.32 19.93 -7.23
N ASP A 83 14.16 20.27 -5.96
CA ASP A 83 14.85 21.38 -5.31
C ASP A 83 15.88 20.87 -4.29
N GLU A 84 16.48 21.80 -3.54
CA GLU A 84 17.46 21.45 -2.52
C GLU A 84 16.85 20.68 -1.34
N HIS A 85 15.59 20.95 -1.00
CA HIS A 85 14.88 20.17 0.01
C HIS A 85 14.76 18.71 -0.44
N GLY A 86 14.35 18.46 -1.69
CA GLY A 86 14.20 17.11 -2.20
C GLY A 86 15.54 16.38 -2.36
N ARG A 87 16.62 17.08 -2.72
CA ARG A 87 17.97 16.48 -2.70
C ARG A 87 18.37 16.02 -1.29
N ARG A 88 18.12 16.83 -0.26
CA ARG A 88 18.37 16.45 1.14
C ARG A 88 17.47 15.30 1.60
N ALA A 89 16.19 15.32 1.23
CA ALA A 89 15.25 14.25 1.54
C ALA A 89 15.70 12.91 0.94
N ARG A 90 16.17 12.92 -0.32
CA ARG A 90 16.73 11.74 -0.98
C ARG A 90 18.03 11.29 -0.30
N ALA A 91 18.95 12.21 0.00
CA ALA A 91 20.19 11.87 0.70
C ALA A 91 19.92 11.22 2.08
N THR A 92 18.96 11.76 2.83
CA THR A 92 18.50 11.19 4.11
C THR A 92 17.94 9.78 3.94
N PHE A 93 17.13 9.56 2.89
CA PHE A 93 16.63 8.22 2.57
C PHE A 93 17.78 7.25 2.30
N PHE A 94 18.80 7.66 1.53
CA PHE A 94 19.97 6.82 1.24
C PHE A 94 20.80 6.53 2.50
N GLN A 95 20.89 7.45 3.47
CA GLN A 95 21.56 7.17 4.75
C GLN A 95 20.82 6.11 5.58
N HIS A 96 19.49 6.02 5.45
CA HIS A 96 18.64 5.12 6.22
C HIS A 96 18.05 3.97 5.41
N TRP A 97 18.61 3.65 4.24
CA TRP A 97 18.02 2.73 3.28
C TRP A 97 17.72 1.33 3.85
N GLN A 98 18.59 0.81 4.72
CA GLN A 98 18.40 -0.50 5.36
C GLN A 98 17.17 -0.54 6.26
N ARG A 99 16.88 0.57 6.95
CA ARG A 99 15.69 0.74 7.79
C ARG A 99 14.43 0.72 6.93
N HIS A 100 14.44 1.50 5.85
CA HIS A 100 13.32 1.52 4.91
C HIS A 100 13.05 0.14 4.31
N LEU A 101 14.09 -0.57 3.87
CA LEU A 101 13.94 -1.94 3.36
C LEU A 101 13.42 -2.91 4.43
N HIS A 102 13.88 -2.77 5.67
CA HIS A 102 13.39 -3.59 6.78
C HIS A 102 11.89 -3.39 7.03
N THR A 103 11.42 -2.14 7.14
CA THR A 103 10.00 -1.81 7.29
C THR A 103 9.16 -2.39 6.15
N ILE A 104 9.65 -2.28 4.90
CA ILE A 104 8.99 -2.91 3.75
C ILE A 104 8.91 -4.43 3.93
N ARG A 105 9.99 -5.10 4.35
CA ARG A 105 10.04 -6.56 4.51
C ARG A 105 9.18 -7.09 5.65
N GLN A 106 8.95 -6.29 6.69
CA GLN A 106 7.97 -6.62 7.74
C GLN A 106 6.54 -6.72 7.18
N THR A 107 6.22 -5.90 6.18
CA THR A 107 4.90 -5.88 5.53
C THR A 107 4.80 -6.87 4.36
N ALA A 108 5.89 -6.99 3.57
CA ALA A 108 6.01 -7.81 2.38
C ALA A 108 7.37 -8.53 2.38
N CYS A 109 7.44 -9.69 3.05
CA CYS A 109 8.70 -10.44 3.23
C CYS A 109 9.42 -10.81 1.92
N ALA A 110 8.68 -10.94 0.82
CA ALA A 110 9.20 -11.25 -0.52
C ALA A 110 9.91 -10.06 -1.20
N PHE A 111 9.90 -8.88 -0.57
CA PHE A 111 10.43 -7.67 -1.16
C PHE A 111 11.97 -7.65 -1.12
N GLY A 112 12.58 -8.08 -2.22
CA GLY A 112 14.03 -8.19 -2.39
C GLY A 112 14.72 -6.86 -2.75
N ILE A 113 16.05 -6.84 -2.62
CA ILE A 113 16.87 -5.64 -2.89
C ILE A 113 16.74 -5.14 -4.33
N ALA A 114 16.65 -6.04 -5.31
CA ALA A 114 16.46 -5.67 -6.70
C ALA A 114 15.16 -4.87 -6.91
N ARG A 115 14.08 -5.28 -6.25
CA ARG A 115 12.79 -4.58 -6.31
C ARG A 115 12.86 -3.24 -5.58
N PHE A 116 13.58 -3.17 -4.47
CA PHE A 116 13.81 -1.92 -3.74
C PHE A 116 14.53 -0.88 -4.60
N MET A 117 15.59 -1.26 -5.30
CA MET A 117 16.29 -0.38 -6.24
C MET A 117 15.38 0.10 -7.37
N ARG A 118 14.56 -0.79 -7.96
CA ARG A 118 13.56 -0.40 -8.98
C ARG A 118 12.50 0.56 -8.43
N ALA A 119 12.06 0.37 -7.19
CA ALA A 119 11.12 1.28 -6.54
C ALA A 119 11.72 2.68 -6.37
N ILE A 120 13.01 2.78 -6.04
CA ILE A 120 13.74 4.04 -5.92
C ILE A 120 13.87 4.72 -7.29
N GLU A 121 14.22 3.97 -8.34
CA GLU A 121 14.27 4.51 -9.71
C GLU A 121 12.91 5.05 -10.15
N LEU A 122 11.81 4.34 -9.85
CA LEU A 122 10.46 4.83 -10.13
C LEU A 122 10.12 6.07 -9.29
N ALA A 123 10.51 6.11 -8.02
CA ALA A 123 10.35 7.28 -7.17
C ALA A 123 11.14 8.49 -7.69
N ASP A 124 12.32 8.29 -8.27
CA ASP A 124 13.11 9.33 -8.94
C ASP A 124 12.34 9.89 -10.15
N VAL A 125 11.79 9.02 -11.01
CA VAL A 125 10.99 9.41 -12.18
C VAL A 125 9.74 10.19 -11.77
N LEU A 126 9.06 9.76 -10.70
CA LEU A 126 7.88 10.43 -10.16
C LEU A 126 8.21 11.67 -9.32
N LYS A 127 9.49 12.06 -9.22
CA LYS A 127 9.98 13.19 -8.41
C LYS A 127 9.47 13.13 -6.97
N LEU A 128 9.41 11.93 -6.39
CA LEU A 128 8.90 11.68 -5.05
C LEU A 128 9.59 12.58 -4.01
N TRP A 129 10.89 12.75 -4.15
CA TRP A 129 11.70 13.49 -3.18
C TRP A 129 11.35 14.98 -3.09
N ALA A 130 10.75 15.54 -4.15
CA ALA A 130 10.45 16.97 -4.23
C ALA A 130 9.14 17.35 -3.52
N TRP A 131 8.34 16.39 -3.06
CA TRP A 131 7.09 16.69 -2.34
C TRP A 131 7.40 17.33 -0.96
N PRO A 132 6.96 18.57 -0.68
CA PRO A 132 7.33 19.27 0.56
C PRO A 132 6.87 18.57 1.84
N THR A 133 5.80 17.79 1.77
CA THR A 133 5.26 17.06 2.93
C THR A 133 5.81 15.63 3.05
N LEU A 134 6.76 15.24 2.21
CA LEU A 134 7.32 13.88 2.24
C LEU A 134 8.04 13.64 3.57
N ALA A 135 7.51 12.73 4.39
CA ALA A 135 8.20 12.28 5.59
C ALA A 135 8.91 10.94 5.35
N GLN A 136 10.10 10.79 5.93
CA GLN A 136 10.91 9.57 5.77
C GLN A 136 10.16 8.29 6.14
N ARG A 137 9.35 8.33 7.20
CA ARG A 137 8.54 7.20 7.68
C ARG A 137 7.45 6.75 6.70
N ASP A 138 7.01 7.61 5.78
CA ASP A 138 5.98 7.24 4.81
C ASP A 138 6.55 6.55 3.57
N ILE A 139 7.85 6.76 3.30
CA ILE A 139 8.51 6.27 2.08
C ILE A 139 8.40 4.74 1.93
N PRO A 140 8.63 3.89 2.96
CA PRO A 140 8.44 2.45 2.85
C PRO A 140 7.06 2.06 2.28
N TYR A 141 6.01 2.73 2.74
CA TYR A 141 4.63 2.45 2.35
C TYR A 141 4.31 2.99 0.95
N ILE A 142 4.87 4.16 0.58
CA ILE A 142 4.80 4.68 -0.78
C ILE A 142 5.49 3.73 -1.76
N LEU A 143 6.69 3.23 -1.44
CA LEU A 143 7.43 2.29 -2.31
C LEU A 143 6.67 0.97 -2.49
N LEU A 144 6.01 0.44 -1.45
CA LEU A 144 5.12 -0.72 -1.56
C LEU A 144 4.02 -0.49 -2.60
N VAL A 145 3.38 0.68 -2.56
CA VAL A 145 2.33 1.07 -3.51
C VAL A 145 2.87 1.19 -4.93
N LEU A 146 4.02 1.87 -5.12
CA LEU A 146 4.63 2.08 -6.44
C LEU A 146 5.09 0.79 -7.13
N THR A 147 5.36 -0.27 -6.36
CA THR A 147 5.84 -1.55 -6.92
C THR A 147 4.74 -2.51 -7.36
N GLU A 148 3.48 -2.07 -7.33
CA GLU A 148 2.32 -2.79 -7.84
C GLU A 148 2.24 -4.23 -7.29
N PHE A 149 2.41 -5.25 -8.13
CA PHE A 149 2.25 -6.66 -7.76
C PHE A 149 3.54 -7.30 -7.26
N ILE A 150 3.55 -7.71 -5.99
CA ILE A 150 4.63 -8.44 -5.32
C ILE A 150 4.24 -9.90 -5.15
N ALA A 151 4.98 -10.82 -5.79
CA ALA A 151 4.77 -12.25 -5.62
C ALA A 151 5.29 -12.70 -4.25
N ALA A 152 4.44 -13.26 -3.39
CA ALA A 152 4.90 -13.93 -2.19
C ALA A 152 5.53 -15.29 -2.55
N PRO A 153 6.62 -15.70 -1.86
CA PRO A 153 7.18 -17.03 -2.03
C PRO A 153 6.13 -18.09 -1.73
N ARG A 154 6.19 -19.23 -2.44
CA ARG A 154 5.36 -20.40 -2.16
C ARG A 154 5.76 -20.93 -0.77
N GLY A 155 4.89 -20.81 0.22
CA GLY A 155 5.07 -21.46 1.51
C GLY A 155 4.42 -22.85 1.51
N GLU A 156 4.90 -23.77 2.35
CA GLU A 156 4.43 -25.17 2.44
C GLU A 156 2.92 -25.33 2.71
N ARG A 157 2.26 -24.31 3.29
CA ARG A 157 0.83 -24.32 3.63
C ARG A 157 0.02 -23.15 3.08
N ARG A 158 0.62 -22.25 2.30
CA ARG A 158 -0.07 -21.07 1.73
C ARG A 158 0.20 -20.99 0.25
N GLN A 159 -0.86 -21.10 -0.56
CA GLN A 159 -0.82 -20.89 -2.01
C GLN A 159 -0.05 -19.60 -2.32
N ALA A 160 0.78 -19.62 -3.37
CA ALA A 160 1.47 -18.44 -3.87
C ALA A 160 0.45 -17.30 -4.01
N ALA A 161 0.63 -16.24 -3.22
CA ALA A 161 -0.25 -15.10 -3.23
C ALA A 161 0.51 -13.88 -3.74
N TRP A 162 -0.02 -13.25 -4.77
CA TRP A 162 0.46 -11.93 -5.15
C TRP A 162 -0.16 -10.91 -4.19
N SER A 163 0.59 -9.88 -3.85
CA SER A 163 0.13 -8.77 -3.02
C SER A 163 0.24 -7.46 -3.78
N ARG A 164 -0.75 -6.60 -3.64
CA ARG A 164 -0.73 -5.20 -4.08
C ARG A 164 -1.08 -4.32 -2.88
N PHE A 165 -0.50 -3.13 -2.82
CA PHE A 165 -0.74 -2.18 -1.73
C PHE A 165 -1.49 -0.95 -2.25
N TRP A 166 -2.40 -0.43 -1.43
CA TRP A 166 -3.27 0.67 -1.82
C TRP A 166 -3.60 1.52 -0.59
N PHE A 167 -3.40 2.83 -0.67
CA PHE A 167 -3.86 3.74 0.39
C PHE A 167 -5.36 3.95 0.31
N ASP A 168 -6.00 4.21 1.44
CA ASP A 168 -7.41 4.57 1.45
C ASP A 168 -7.72 5.80 0.57
N ALA A 169 -9.00 6.02 0.31
CA ALA A 169 -9.44 7.04 -0.61
C ALA A 169 -9.04 8.47 -0.21
N SER A 170 -8.60 8.70 1.03
CA SER A 170 -8.14 10.01 1.48
C SER A 170 -6.83 10.43 0.81
N VAL A 171 -6.07 9.46 0.27
CA VAL A 171 -4.76 9.66 -0.37
C VAL A 171 -4.90 9.55 -1.89
N GLN A 172 -4.84 10.69 -2.57
CA GLN A 172 -4.74 10.73 -4.03
C GLN A 172 -3.33 11.15 -4.47
N ARG A 173 -2.64 11.94 -3.65
CA ARG A 173 -1.28 12.45 -3.86
C ARG A 173 -0.43 12.26 -2.62
N VAL A 174 0.89 12.36 -2.75
CA VAL A 174 1.82 12.27 -1.62
C VAL A 174 1.49 13.30 -0.52
N ASP A 175 1.09 14.51 -0.92
CA ASP A 175 0.67 15.57 0.03
C ASP A 175 -0.49 15.19 0.93
N ASP A 176 -1.38 14.30 0.47
CA ASP A 176 -2.53 13.89 1.26
C ASP A 176 -2.15 13.07 2.49
N LEU A 177 -0.96 12.43 2.50
CA LEU A 177 -0.51 11.58 3.61
C LEU A 177 -0.37 12.34 4.94
N ARG A 178 -0.18 13.66 4.88
CA ARG A 178 0.07 14.52 6.05
C ARG A 178 -0.93 15.66 6.21
N LYS A 179 -1.99 15.71 5.40
CA LYS A 179 -3.04 16.72 5.60
C LYS A 179 -3.76 16.46 6.93
N SER A 180 -3.92 17.52 7.72
CA SER A 180 -4.69 17.49 8.96
C SER A 180 -6.17 17.32 8.66
N ARG A 181 -6.62 16.06 8.47
CA ARG A 181 -8.02 15.70 8.18
C ARG A 181 -8.69 14.93 9.33
N GLY A 182 -8.09 14.91 10.52
CA GLY A 182 -8.64 14.23 11.70
C GLY A 182 -8.50 12.69 11.70
N VAL A 183 -8.32 12.07 10.53
CA VAL A 183 -8.10 10.62 10.39
C VAL A 183 -6.78 10.38 9.67
N LEU A 184 -5.92 9.55 10.28
CA LEU A 184 -4.66 9.16 9.65
C LEU A 184 -4.95 8.27 8.42
N PRO A 185 -4.29 8.53 7.29
CA PRO A 185 -4.34 7.67 6.11
C PRO A 185 -4.01 6.23 6.44
N ARG A 186 -4.78 5.29 5.88
CA ARG A 186 -4.57 3.86 6.07
C ARG A 186 -4.01 3.23 4.80
N LEU A 187 -3.10 2.29 4.97
CA LEU A 187 -2.65 1.41 3.89
C LEU A 187 -3.39 0.08 3.96
N PHE A 188 -3.73 -0.48 2.80
CA PHE A 188 -4.34 -1.80 2.66
C PHE A 188 -3.48 -2.71 1.80
N ARG A 189 -3.44 -3.99 2.18
CA ARG A 189 -2.84 -5.08 1.40
C ARG A 189 -3.94 -5.90 0.75
N LEU A 190 -3.96 -5.91 -0.58
CA LEU A 190 -4.83 -6.74 -1.40
C LEU A 190 -4.07 -8.00 -1.78
N ARG A 191 -4.58 -9.18 -1.41
CA ARG A 191 -3.94 -10.46 -1.74
C ARG A 191 -4.70 -11.18 -2.84
N TYR A 192 -3.98 -11.78 -3.77
CA TYR A 192 -4.53 -12.44 -4.95
C TYR A 192 -3.97 -13.85 -5.09
N ARG A 193 -4.80 -14.78 -5.57
CA ARG A 193 -4.36 -16.10 -5.99
C ARG A 193 -3.48 -15.99 -7.24
N LEU A 194 -2.60 -16.97 -7.42
CA LEU A 194 -1.85 -17.12 -8.66
C LEU A 194 -2.81 -17.40 -9.83
N PRO A 195 -2.83 -16.57 -10.89
CA PRO A 195 -3.56 -16.88 -12.11
C PRO A 195 -3.00 -18.12 -12.81
N ARG A 196 -3.87 -18.89 -13.48
CA ARG A 196 -3.45 -20.05 -14.30
C ARG A 196 -2.95 -19.65 -15.69
N MET A 197 -3.54 -18.61 -16.28
CA MET A 197 -3.39 -18.27 -17.71
C MET A 197 -2.76 -16.89 -17.97
N SER A 198 -2.58 -16.06 -16.94
CA SER A 198 -2.04 -14.69 -17.08
C SER A 198 -0.77 -14.50 -16.24
N LYS A 199 0.07 -13.55 -16.64
CA LYS A 199 1.27 -13.17 -15.87
C LYS A 199 0.94 -12.47 -14.57
N PHE A 200 -0.15 -11.70 -14.53
CA PHE A 200 -0.59 -10.93 -13.37
C PHE A 200 -2.01 -11.33 -12.95
N PRO A 201 -2.33 -11.30 -11.65
CA PRO A 201 -3.68 -11.52 -11.16
C PRO A 201 -4.60 -10.35 -11.53
N ASN A 202 -5.90 -10.60 -11.44
CA ASN A 202 -6.97 -9.60 -11.59
C ASN A 202 -7.98 -9.73 -10.44
N VAL A 203 -9.05 -8.95 -10.47
CA VAL A 203 -10.08 -8.92 -9.41
C VAL A 203 -10.73 -10.27 -9.11
N ARG A 204 -10.82 -11.18 -10.09
CA ARG A 204 -11.35 -12.54 -9.88
C ARG A 204 -10.42 -13.40 -9.02
N HIS A 205 -9.15 -13.03 -8.96
CA HIS A 205 -8.16 -13.70 -8.14
C HIS A 205 -8.06 -13.12 -6.72
N LEU A 206 -8.73 -12.01 -6.42
CA LEU A 206 -8.69 -11.36 -5.11
C LEU A 206 -9.18 -12.33 -4.02
N ILE A 207 -8.34 -12.55 -3.02
CA ILE A 207 -8.61 -13.39 -1.85
C ILE A 207 -9.20 -12.53 -0.73
N ASP A 208 -8.48 -11.47 -0.37
CA ASP A 208 -8.87 -10.53 0.67
C ASP A 208 -8.19 -9.17 0.53
N CYS A 209 -8.64 -8.24 1.37
CA CYS A 209 -8.08 -6.92 1.55
C CYS A 209 -8.02 -6.65 3.05
N GLN A 210 -6.82 -6.37 3.57
CA GLN A 210 -6.58 -6.21 5.00
C GLN A 210 -5.82 -4.90 5.26
N PRO A 211 -6.14 -4.16 6.33
CA PRO A 211 -5.35 -3.00 6.72
C PRO A 211 -3.91 -3.42 7.07
N VAL A 212 -2.96 -2.56 6.76
CA VAL A 212 -1.56 -2.66 7.14
C VAL A 212 -1.32 -1.73 8.31
N GLN A 213 -0.67 -2.25 9.35
CA GLN A 213 -0.19 -1.42 10.45
C GLN A 213 0.94 -0.53 9.91
N MET A 214 0.72 0.78 9.92
CA MET A 214 1.76 1.76 9.64
C MET A 214 2.39 2.20 10.96
N ASP A 215 3.71 2.26 11.00
CA ASP A 215 4.44 2.64 12.21
C ASP A 215 4.40 4.17 12.33
N ASP A 216 3.73 4.66 13.36
CA ASP A 216 3.71 6.09 13.69
C ASP A 216 4.99 6.55 14.41
N VAL A 217 5.74 5.60 14.99
CA VAL A 217 6.91 5.83 15.83
C VAL A 217 8.18 5.91 14.97
N ALA A 218 9.10 6.80 15.36
CA ALA A 218 10.41 6.87 14.74
C ALA A 218 11.12 5.51 14.82
N PRO A 219 11.79 5.06 13.74
CA PRO A 219 12.40 3.74 13.70
C PRO A 219 13.48 3.59 14.79
N SER A 220 13.43 2.45 15.50
CA SER A 220 14.39 2.06 16.52
C SER A 220 15.80 1.85 15.94
N ASP A 221 16.84 2.17 16.71
CA ASP A 221 18.26 2.02 16.34
C ASP A 221 18.78 0.57 16.41
N ALA A 222 17.88 -0.42 16.52
CA ALA A 222 18.26 -1.83 16.54
C ALA A 222 19.04 -2.22 15.25
N ALA A 223 20.08 -3.05 15.42
CA ALA A 223 20.89 -3.53 14.31
C ALA A 223 20.02 -4.37 13.34
N ILE A 224 19.90 -3.91 12.09
CA ILE A 224 19.13 -4.61 11.05
C ILE A 224 20.06 -5.58 10.34
N GLY A 225 19.80 -6.88 10.48
CA GLY A 225 20.50 -7.95 9.78
C GLY A 225 20.19 -7.96 8.27
N THR A 226 20.78 -7.04 7.51
CA THR A 226 20.68 -7.01 6.04
C THR A 226 21.80 -7.89 5.45
N PRO A 227 21.51 -8.84 4.54
CA PRO A 227 22.54 -9.69 3.95
C PRO A 227 23.66 -8.87 3.27
N ARG A 228 24.92 -9.30 3.41
CA ARG A 228 26.07 -8.61 2.80
C ARG A 228 25.95 -8.44 1.29
N ALA A 229 25.34 -9.40 0.60
CA ALA A 229 25.07 -9.32 -0.83
C ALA A 229 24.08 -8.19 -1.18
N ASP A 230 23.04 -7.99 -0.35
CA ASP A 230 22.09 -6.88 -0.51
C ASP A 230 22.79 -5.53 -0.29
N ILE A 231 23.67 -5.45 0.71
CA ILE A 231 24.46 -4.24 1.00
C ILE A 231 25.34 -3.88 -0.20
N ALA A 232 26.15 -4.82 -0.69
CA ALA A 232 27.03 -4.58 -1.83
C ALA A 232 26.25 -4.19 -3.10
N ALA A 233 25.10 -4.84 -3.36
CA ALA A 233 24.24 -4.50 -4.48
C ALA A 233 23.70 -3.07 -4.38
N PHE A 234 23.25 -2.65 -3.19
CA PHE A 234 22.74 -1.30 -2.96
C PHE A 234 23.84 -0.24 -3.06
N GLU A 235 25.03 -0.49 -2.51
CA GLU A 235 26.16 0.44 -2.59
C GLU A 235 26.60 0.67 -4.04
N ALA A 236 26.69 -0.40 -4.84
CA ALA A 236 26.97 -0.30 -6.26
C ALA A 236 25.90 0.52 -7.00
N PHE A 237 24.63 0.34 -6.64
CA PHE A 237 23.52 1.16 -7.16
C PHE A 237 23.65 2.63 -6.75
N ALA A 238 23.89 2.92 -5.47
CA ALA A 238 24.01 4.28 -4.95
C ALA A 238 25.19 5.04 -5.57
N ALA A 239 26.33 4.38 -5.79
CA ALA A 239 27.51 4.96 -6.42
C ALA A 239 27.23 5.46 -7.85
N ARG A 240 26.27 4.88 -8.58
CA ARG A 240 25.88 5.34 -9.93
C ARG A 240 25.22 6.71 -9.91
N PHE A 241 24.53 7.07 -8.83
CA PHE A 241 23.87 8.37 -8.68
C PHE A 241 24.82 9.45 -8.15
N ALA A 242 25.84 9.07 -7.39
CA ALA A 242 26.89 10.00 -6.97
C ALA A 242 27.79 10.46 -8.14
N ARG A 243 27.87 9.65 -9.21
CA ARG A 243 28.72 9.89 -10.38
C ARG A 243 28.03 10.61 -11.55
N ARG A 244 26.71 10.75 -11.53
CA ARG A 244 25.97 11.52 -12.54
C ARG A 244 25.79 12.95 -12.03
N PRO A 245 26.30 13.98 -12.73
CA PRO A 245 25.87 15.34 -12.48
C PRO A 245 24.34 15.36 -12.64
N ILE A 246 23.67 16.00 -11.69
CA ILE A 246 22.24 16.30 -11.82
C ILE A 246 22.17 17.43 -12.84
N GLU A 247 21.95 17.08 -14.11
CA GLU A 247 21.58 18.03 -15.17
C GLU A 247 20.18 18.62 -14.92
#